data_AF-A0A2V6KQC7-F1
#
_entry.id   AF-A0A2V6KQC7-F1
#
_cell.length_a   1.000
_cell.length_b   1.000
_cell.length_c   1.000
_cell.angle_alpha   90.00
_cell.angle_beta   90.00
_cell.angle_gamma   90.00
#
_symmetry.space_group_name_H-M   'P 1'
#
loop_
_entity.id
_entity.type
_entity.pdbx_description
1 polymer ?
#
loop_
_entity_poly.entity_id
_entity_poly.type
_entity_poly.pdbx_seq_one_letter_code
_entity_poly.pdbx_strand_id
1 'polypeptide(L)'
;MKNPAPAIFPPNGIGDARPANQAVLDWVHEIATLTEPENIFWCDGSEREKDFVIAESVKQNVLIKLNEKKVPSSYLHRSNPNDVARVEQFTFVCTPTKDEAGPTNNWSEPGETYAKLRGLLKGAMRGRTLFVIPYIMGPADSPLAKVGFEITDSKYVALNMRIMTRLGAVAVKRLGNDPNAEWNRGVHSLLDVNPERRF
;
A
#
# COMPACT_ATOMS: atom_id res chain seq x y z
N MET A 1 -18.76 10.21 1.22
CA MET A 1 -17.66 10.98 1.84
C MET A 1 -16.87 11.68 0.73
N LYS A 2 -16.53 12.96 0.86
CA LYS A 2 -15.72 13.66 -0.17
C LYS A 2 -14.27 13.17 -0.23
N ASN A 3 -13.73 12.65 0.88
CA ASN A 3 -12.43 11.98 0.96
C ASN A 3 -12.56 10.72 1.84
N PRO A 4 -12.43 9.50 1.29
CA PRO A 4 -12.53 8.24 2.03
C PRO A 4 -11.32 7.93 2.92
N ALA A 5 -10.18 8.61 2.74
CA ALA A 5 -8.99 8.41 3.55
C ALA A 5 -8.26 9.73 3.84
N PRO A 6 -8.83 10.60 4.70
CA PRO A 6 -8.18 11.84 5.11
C PRO A 6 -6.76 11.62 5.64
N ALA A 7 -5.86 12.55 5.30
CA ALA A 7 -4.48 12.55 5.75
C ALA A 7 -4.39 12.52 7.29
N ILE A 8 -3.33 11.90 7.80
CA ILE A 8 -2.96 11.86 9.21
C ILE A 8 -1.58 12.46 9.39
N PHE A 9 -1.36 13.12 10.52
CA PHE A 9 -0.10 13.78 10.84
C PHE A 9 0.44 13.22 12.15
N PRO A 10 1.43 12.31 12.08
CA PRO A 10 2.01 11.72 13.28
C PRO A 10 2.83 12.73 14.09
N PRO A 11 2.99 12.51 15.41
CA PRO A 11 4.03 13.20 16.17
C PRO A 11 5.43 12.78 15.70
N ASN A 12 6.44 13.56 16.08
CA ASN A 12 7.84 13.26 15.76
C ASN A 12 8.23 11.83 16.16
N GLY A 13 8.99 11.17 15.29
CA GLY A 13 9.42 9.79 15.49
C GLY A 13 8.43 8.75 14.97
N ILE A 14 7.26 9.09 14.44
CA ILE A 14 6.34 8.11 13.82
C ILE A 14 6.18 8.46 12.34
N GLY A 15 6.28 7.47 11.46
CA GLY A 15 6.12 7.68 10.01
C GLY A 15 7.31 8.35 9.32
N ASP A 16 8.48 8.38 9.97
CA ASP A 16 9.71 9.04 9.50
C ASP A 16 10.87 8.06 9.21
N ALA A 17 10.60 6.74 9.19
CA ALA A 17 11.59 5.68 8.95
C ALA A 17 12.01 5.54 7.48
N ARG A 18 12.43 6.64 6.88
CA ARG A 18 12.92 6.72 5.51
C ARG A 18 14.20 5.87 5.33
N PRO A 19 14.28 4.98 4.32
CA PRO A 19 15.48 4.19 4.05
C PRO A 19 16.57 5.05 3.38
N ALA A 20 17.81 4.55 3.39
CA ALA A 20 18.93 5.16 2.68
C ALA A 20 19.09 4.65 1.23
N ASN A 21 18.29 3.66 0.81
CA ASN A 21 18.36 3.11 -0.55
C ASN A 21 17.82 4.10 -1.59
N GLN A 22 18.70 4.64 -2.43
CA GLN A 22 18.34 5.71 -3.37
C GLN A 22 17.27 5.29 -4.40
N ALA A 23 17.31 4.04 -4.88
CA ALA A 23 16.33 3.56 -5.86
C ALA A 23 14.89 3.54 -5.29
N VAL A 24 14.75 3.24 -3.98
CA VAL A 24 13.45 3.32 -3.30
C VAL A 24 13.01 4.78 -3.16
N LEU A 25 13.94 5.68 -2.81
CA LEU A 25 13.65 7.10 -2.64
C LEU A 25 13.19 7.76 -3.95
N ASP A 26 13.87 7.44 -5.05
CA ASP A 26 13.54 7.96 -6.38
C ASP A 26 12.17 7.46 -6.84
N TRP A 27 11.89 6.17 -6.64
CA TRP A 27 10.58 5.59 -6.96
C TRP A 27 9.45 6.20 -6.14
N VAL A 28 9.63 6.33 -4.81
CA VAL A 28 8.62 6.98 -3.95
C VAL A 28 8.41 8.43 -4.36
N HIS A 29 9.48 9.16 -4.69
CA HIS A 29 9.37 10.53 -5.19
C HIS A 29 8.58 10.60 -6.50
N GLU A 30 8.84 9.70 -7.45
CA GLU A 30 8.10 9.61 -8.71
C GLU A 30 6.60 9.40 -8.47
N ILE A 31 6.25 8.43 -7.62
CA ILE A 31 4.85 8.13 -7.32
C ILE A 31 4.19 9.26 -6.54
N ALA A 32 4.86 9.87 -5.55
CA ALA A 32 4.33 11.01 -4.82
C ALA A 32 4.12 12.22 -5.75
N THR A 33 5.02 12.47 -6.70
CA THR A 33 4.86 13.53 -7.71
C THR A 33 3.64 13.27 -8.58
N LEU A 34 3.39 12.01 -8.97
CA LEU A 34 2.24 11.63 -9.77
C LEU A 34 0.92 11.74 -8.98
N THR A 35 0.89 11.24 -7.74
CA THR A 35 -0.36 11.09 -6.97
C THR A 35 -0.72 12.30 -6.12
N GLU A 36 0.22 13.23 -5.92
CA GLU A 36 0.06 14.49 -5.19
C GLU A 36 -0.52 14.30 -3.77
N PRO A 37 0.11 13.49 -2.89
CA PRO A 37 -0.36 13.29 -1.53
C PRO A 37 -0.14 14.52 -0.65
N GLU A 38 -0.88 14.60 0.45
CA GLU A 38 -0.70 15.66 1.45
C GLU A 38 0.61 15.50 2.22
N ASN A 39 0.96 14.25 2.54
CA ASN A 39 2.20 13.89 3.23
C ASN A 39 2.60 12.45 2.92
N ILE A 40 3.87 12.13 3.16
CA ILE A 40 4.41 10.77 3.04
C ILE A 40 4.65 10.22 4.45
N PHE A 41 4.24 8.98 4.68
CA PHE A 41 4.41 8.25 5.93
C PHE A 41 5.23 6.98 5.67
N TRP A 42 6.45 6.93 6.21
CA TRP A 42 7.36 5.79 6.07
C TRP A 42 7.15 4.78 7.18
N CYS A 43 6.64 3.59 6.85
CA CYS A 43 6.27 2.62 7.86
C CYS A 43 7.49 1.89 8.48
N ASP A 44 7.57 1.83 9.80
CA ASP A 44 8.64 1.18 10.57
C ASP A 44 8.24 -0.19 11.16
N GLY A 45 6.93 -0.49 11.24
CA GLY A 45 6.36 -1.72 11.79
C GLY A 45 6.27 -1.82 13.31
N SER A 46 6.66 -0.76 14.01
CA SER A 46 6.66 -0.69 15.47
C SER A 46 5.25 -0.72 16.07
N GLU A 47 5.17 -1.03 17.36
CA GLU A 47 3.90 -0.99 18.09
C GLU A 47 3.34 0.44 18.19
N ARG A 48 4.20 1.45 18.39
CA ARG A 48 3.79 2.86 18.45
C ARG A 48 3.16 3.34 17.14
N GLU A 49 3.70 2.91 16.00
CA GLU A 49 3.14 3.22 14.69
C GLU A 49 1.76 2.58 14.56
N LYS A 50 1.68 1.27 14.86
CA LYS A 50 0.42 0.52 14.80
C LYS A 50 -0.65 1.18 15.67
N ASP A 51 -0.33 1.53 16.92
CA ASP A 51 -1.25 2.16 17.85
C ASP A 51 -1.71 3.54 17.35
N PHE A 52 -0.80 4.35 16.79
CA PHE A 52 -1.13 5.63 16.18
C PHE A 52 -2.09 5.49 14.98
N VAL A 53 -1.77 4.60 14.03
CA VAL A 53 -2.58 4.39 12.83
C VAL A 53 -3.96 3.81 13.18
N ILE A 54 -4.05 2.93 14.18
CA ILE A 54 -5.33 2.44 14.73
C ILE A 54 -6.14 3.57 15.33
N ALA A 55 -5.54 4.41 16.20
CA ALA A 55 -6.24 5.50 16.85
C ALA A 55 -6.84 6.49 15.84
N GLU A 56 -6.06 6.88 14.82
CA GLU A 56 -6.57 7.75 13.75
C GLU A 56 -7.62 7.04 12.88
N SER A 57 -7.49 5.73 12.67
CA SER A 57 -8.49 4.96 11.92
C SER A 57 -9.84 4.87 12.66
N VAL A 58 -9.83 4.75 13.99
CA VAL A 58 -11.04 4.79 14.81
C VAL A 58 -11.65 6.19 14.80
N LYS A 59 -10.83 7.22 15.00
CA LYS A 59 -11.26 8.63 14.97
C LYS A 59 -11.90 9.03 13.63
N GLN A 60 -11.38 8.49 12.53
CA GLN A 60 -11.90 8.74 11.18
C GLN A 60 -13.00 7.75 10.73
N ASN A 61 -13.51 6.90 11.64
CA ASN A 61 -14.54 5.89 11.36
C ASN A 61 -14.17 4.87 10.27
N VAL A 62 -12.88 4.66 10.02
CA VAL A 62 -12.39 3.56 9.17
C VAL A 62 -12.50 2.23 9.93
N LEU A 63 -12.28 2.26 11.25
CA LEU A 63 -12.36 1.11 12.13
C LEU A 63 -13.35 1.36 13.27
N ILE A 64 -14.05 0.31 13.67
CA ILE A 64 -14.92 0.29 14.85
C ILE A 64 -14.26 -0.62 15.88
N LYS A 65 -13.90 -0.07 17.05
CA LYS A 65 -13.33 -0.86 18.14
C LYS A 65 -14.36 -1.87 18.65
N LEU A 66 -13.97 -3.13 18.76
CA LEU A 66 -14.83 -4.20 19.29
C LEU A 66 -14.82 -4.20 20.82
N ASN A 67 -15.66 -5.05 21.41
CA ASN A 67 -15.76 -5.19 22.86
C ASN A 67 -14.46 -5.79 23.44
N GLU A 68 -13.69 -4.97 24.16
CA GLU A 68 -12.38 -5.34 24.72
C GLU A 68 -12.45 -6.55 25.66
N LYS A 69 -13.56 -6.75 26.39
CA LYS A 69 -13.69 -7.89 27.31
C LYS A 69 -13.91 -9.21 26.58
N LYS A 70 -14.50 -9.17 25.39
CA LYS A 70 -14.82 -10.37 24.60
C LYS A 70 -13.75 -10.70 23.57
N VAL A 71 -13.26 -9.67 22.87
CA VAL A 71 -12.29 -9.81 21.78
C VAL A 71 -11.29 -8.65 21.90
N PRO A 72 -10.27 -8.79 22.76
CA PRO A 72 -9.32 -7.70 23.02
C PRO A 72 -8.55 -7.32 21.76
N SER A 73 -8.13 -6.05 21.69
CA SER A 73 -7.32 -5.49 20.59
C SER A 73 -7.86 -5.75 19.18
N SER A 74 -9.18 -5.85 19.03
CA SER A 74 -9.83 -6.22 17.77
C SER A 74 -10.75 -5.13 17.24
N TYR A 75 -10.86 -5.04 15.92
CA TYR A 75 -11.55 -3.96 15.20
C TYR A 75 -12.39 -4.51 14.06
N LEU A 76 -13.52 -3.87 13.78
CA LEU A 76 -14.38 -4.13 12.63
C LEU A 76 -14.17 -3.04 11.58
N HIS A 77 -13.89 -3.45 10.35
CA HIS A 77 -13.99 -2.61 9.16
C HIS A 77 -15.24 -3.00 8.36
N ARG A 78 -15.95 -2.02 7.81
CA ARG A 78 -17.06 -2.25 6.87
C ARG A 78 -16.70 -1.58 5.55
N SER A 79 -16.47 -2.37 4.52
CA SER A 79 -16.10 -1.86 3.20
C SER A 79 -17.29 -1.23 2.48
N ASN A 80 -17.01 -0.54 1.38
CA ASN A 80 -18.03 -0.03 0.48
C ASN A 80 -18.76 -1.24 -0.17
N PRO A 81 -20.10 -1.22 -0.36
CA PRO A 81 -20.81 -2.30 -1.07
C PRO A 81 -20.28 -2.55 -2.49
N ASN A 82 -19.63 -1.55 -3.11
CA ASN A 82 -18.96 -1.68 -4.40
C ASN A 82 -17.54 -2.27 -4.30
N ASP A 83 -17.07 -2.69 -3.13
CA ASP A 83 -15.73 -3.22 -2.94
C ASP A 83 -15.72 -4.26 -1.81
N VAL A 84 -16.20 -5.46 -2.14
CA VAL A 84 -16.45 -6.55 -1.17
C VAL A 84 -15.70 -7.84 -1.51
N ALA A 85 -15.12 -7.92 -2.71
CA ALA A 85 -14.44 -9.09 -3.22
C ALA A 85 -13.45 -8.71 -4.32
N ARG A 86 -12.57 -9.65 -4.66
CA ARG A 86 -11.68 -9.52 -5.81
C ARG A 86 -12.50 -9.35 -7.09
N VAL A 87 -12.05 -8.48 -7.98
CA VAL A 87 -12.69 -8.23 -9.27
C VAL A 87 -11.88 -8.88 -10.39
N GLU A 88 -12.03 -10.19 -10.54
CA GLU A 88 -11.17 -11.02 -11.41
C GLU A 88 -11.16 -10.58 -12.87
N GLN A 89 -12.30 -10.10 -13.39
CA GLN A 89 -12.44 -9.54 -14.75
C GLN A 89 -11.54 -8.32 -15.03
N PHE A 90 -11.01 -7.69 -13.98
CA PHE A 90 -10.16 -6.49 -13.99
C PHE A 90 -8.79 -6.77 -13.36
N THR A 91 -8.41 -8.05 -13.30
CA THR A 91 -7.09 -8.50 -12.85
C THR A 91 -6.32 -8.99 -14.06
N PHE A 92 -5.24 -8.28 -14.42
CA PHE A 92 -4.48 -8.52 -15.65
C PHE A 92 -3.04 -8.97 -15.40
N VAL A 93 -2.55 -9.83 -16.30
CA VAL A 93 -1.15 -10.19 -16.44
C VAL A 93 -0.61 -9.50 -17.69
N CYS A 94 0.20 -8.46 -17.51
CA CYS A 94 0.69 -7.60 -18.59
C CYS A 94 2.10 -8.03 -19.04
N THR A 95 2.23 -9.23 -19.57
CA THR A 95 3.45 -9.70 -20.25
C THR A 95 3.65 -9.00 -21.60
N PRO A 96 4.87 -8.99 -22.17
CA PRO A 96 5.13 -8.43 -23.51
C PRO A 96 4.20 -8.95 -24.60
N THR A 97 3.83 -10.24 -24.54
CA THR A 97 2.90 -10.87 -25.47
C THR A 97 1.74 -11.54 -24.75
N LYS A 98 0.61 -11.68 -25.45
CA LYS A 98 -0.58 -12.37 -24.94
C LYS A 98 -0.32 -13.85 -24.66
N ASP A 99 0.48 -14.50 -25.50
CA ASP A 99 0.78 -15.92 -25.38
C ASP A 99 1.56 -16.23 -24.10
N GLU A 100 2.45 -15.32 -23.67
CA GLU A 100 3.19 -15.44 -22.39
C GLU A 100 2.28 -15.34 -21.16
N ALA A 101 1.18 -14.60 -21.22
CA ALA A 101 0.19 -14.60 -20.14
C ALA A 101 -0.57 -15.94 -20.09
N GLY A 102 -0.70 -16.63 -21.22
CA GLY A 102 -1.35 -17.92 -21.32
C GLY A 102 -2.89 -17.86 -21.25
N PRO A 103 -3.57 -19.01 -21.42
CA PRO A 103 -5.02 -19.06 -21.62
C PRO A 103 -5.84 -18.86 -20.34
N THR A 104 -5.20 -18.86 -19.17
CA THR A 104 -5.87 -18.77 -17.86
C THR A 104 -5.93 -17.34 -17.31
N ASN A 105 -5.28 -16.38 -17.98
CA ASN A 105 -5.12 -15.02 -17.48
C ASN A 105 -5.81 -14.01 -18.40
N ASN A 106 -6.31 -12.92 -17.82
CA ASN A 106 -6.64 -11.74 -18.62
C ASN A 106 -5.33 -11.06 -18.99
N TRP A 107 -5.09 -10.88 -20.28
CA TRP A 107 -3.95 -10.11 -20.77
C TRP A 107 -4.42 -8.74 -21.24
N SER A 108 -3.61 -7.72 -20.97
CA SER A 108 -3.77 -6.39 -21.53
C SER A 108 -2.41 -5.89 -22.00
N GLU A 109 -2.40 -5.07 -23.06
CA GLU A 109 -1.16 -4.53 -23.61
C GLU A 109 -0.46 -3.68 -22.52
N PRO A 110 0.82 -3.98 -22.18
CA PRO A 110 1.47 -3.32 -21.06
C PRO A 110 1.51 -1.79 -21.17
N GLY A 111 1.92 -1.24 -22.33
CA GLY A 111 2.05 0.20 -22.53
C GLY A 111 0.73 0.96 -22.30
N GLU A 112 -0.34 0.49 -22.91
CA GLU A 112 -1.70 1.01 -22.76
C GLU A 112 -2.19 0.92 -21.31
N THR A 113 -1.94 -0.23 -20.67
CA THR A 113 -2.34 -0.46 -19.27
C THR A 113 -1.62 0.49 -18.32
N TYR A 114 -0.28 0.59 -18.42
CA TYR A 114 0.50 1.49 -17.58
C TYR A 114 0.13 2.96 -17.83
N ALA A 115 -0.08 3.37 -19.09
CA ALA A 115 -0.51 4.73 -19.41
C ALA A 115 -1.87 5.05 -18.75
N LYS A 116 -2.82 4.11 -18.83
CA LYS A 116 -4.14 4.24 -18.21
C LYS A 116 -4.06 4.32 -16.69
N LEU A 117 -3.33 3.40 -16.05
CA LEU A 117 -3.17 3.38 -14.58
C LEU A 117 -2.50 4.65 -14.07
N ARG A 118 -1.46 5.16 -14.76
CA ARG A 118 -0.84 6.45 -14.43
C ARG A 118 -1.82 7.61 -14.58
N GLY A 119 -2.68 7.58 -15.60
CA GLY A 119 -3.77 8.54 -15.78
C GLY A 119 -4.76 8.54 -14.60
N LEU A 120 -5.15 7.36 -14.11
CA LEU A 120 -6.03 7.22 -12.94
C LEU A 120 -5.38 7.69 -11.64
N LEU A 121 -4.08 7.43 -11.48
CA LEU A 121 -3.32 7.80 -10.28
C LEU A 121 -3.00 9.30 -10.19
N LYS A 122 -3.07 10.04 -11.30
CA LYS A 122 -2.70 11.47 -11.33
C LYS A 122 -3.54 12.28 -10.34
N GLY A 123 -2.90 12.83 -9.31
CA GLY A 123 -3.55 13.60 -8.25
C GLY A 123 -4.53 12.79 -7.37
N ALA A 124 -4.50 11.45 -7.44
CA ALA A 124 -5.47 10.59 -6.76
C ALA A 124 -5.37 10.63 -5.23
N MET A 125 -4.21 11.04 -4.68
CA MET A 125 -3.93 11.05 -3.25
C MET A 125 -4.03 12.44 -2.61
N ARG A 126 -4.53 13.45 -3.34
CA ARG A 126 -4.72 14.81 -2.78
C ARG A 126 -5.52 14.77 -1.47
N GLY A 127 -4.98 15.42 -0.44
CA GLY A 127 -5.56 15.43 0.91
C GLY A 127 -5.49 14.08 1.65
N ARG A 128 -4.64 13.15 1.19
CA ARG A 128 -4.42 11.84 1.81
C ARG A 128 -2.95 11.63 2.11
N THR A 129 -2.69 10.73 3.06
CA THR A 129 -1.33 10.29 3.38
C THR A 129 -0.92 9.17 2.42
N LEU A 130 0.28 9.29 1.84
CA LEU A 130 0.94 8.22 1.09
C LEU A 130 1.77 7.39 2.07
N PHE A 131 1.31 6.19 2.40
CA PHE A 131 2.05 5.22 3.20
C PHE A 131 3.05 4.48 2.30
N VAL A 132 4.30 4.39 2.75
CA VAL A 132 5.33 3.56 2.14
C VAL A 132 5.60 2.38 3.06
N ILE A 133 5.23 1.18 2.61
CA ILE A 133 5.22 -0.04 3.40
C ILE A 133 6.34 -0.97 2.92
N PRO A 134 7.52 -0.98 3.57
CA PRO A 134 8.52 -2.01 3.33
C PRO A 134 8.05 -3.34 3.91
N TYR A 135 8.14 -4.43 3.15
CA TYR A 135 7.78 -5.77 3.61
C TYR A 135 8.72 -6.85 3.07
N ILE A 136 8.75 -8.00 3.76
CA ILE A 136 9.42 -9.20 3.29
C ILE A 136 8.48 -10.40 3.29
N MET A 137 8.48 -11.12 2.17
CA MET A 137 7.72 -12.36 1.97
C MET A 137 8.58 -13.55 2.37
N GLY A 138 8.09 -14.33 3.35
CA GLY A 138 8.82 -15.46 3.94
C GLY A 138 9.68 -15.06 5.16
N PRO A 139 10.38 -16.03 5.78
CA PRO A 139 11.28 -15.78 6.92
C PRO A 139 12.41 -14.83 6.56
N ALA A 140 12.80 -13.94 7.49
CA ALA A 140 13.75 -12.86 7.19
C ALA A 140 15.17 -13.33 6.85
N ASP A 141 15.55 -14.49 7.38
CA ASP A 141 16.82 -15.18 7.20
C ASP A 141 16.82 -16.15 6.01
N SER A 142 15.68 -16.34 5.35
CA SER A 142 15.60 -17.22 4.19
C SER A 142 16.34 -16.63 2.97
N PRO A 143 17.15 -17.43 2.26
CA PRO A 143 17.75 -17.00 1.00
C PRO A 143 16.73 -16.79 -0.12
N LEU A 144 15.53 -17.38 0.02
CA LEU A 144 14.42 -17.26 -0.94
C LEU A 144 13.47 -16.10 -0.61
N ALA A 145 13.69 -15.40 0.51
CA ALA A 145 12.83 -14.30 0.90
C ALA A 145 12.92 -13.14 -0.10
N LYS A 146 11.77 -12.56 -0.44
CA LYS A 146 11.67 -11.44 -1.39
C LYS A 146 11.24 -10.17 -0.67
N VAL A 147 12.00 -9.10 -0.88
CA VAL A 147 11.67 -7.78 -0.36
C VAL A 147 10.74 -7.07 -1.35
N GLY A 148 9.78 -6.34 -0.82
CA GLY A 148 8.93 -5.44 -1.59
C GLY A 148 8.61 -4.18 -0.83
N PHE A 149 8.12 -3.19 -1.58
CA PHE A 149 7.54 -1.97 -1.04
C PHE A 149 6.18 -1.77 -1.67
N GLU A 150 5.18 -1.53 -0.82
CA GLU A 150 3.84 -1.13 -1.26
C GLU A 150 3.60 0.34 -0.90
N ILE A 151 3.19 1.12 -1.89
CA ILE A 151 2.65 2.47 -1.69
C ILE A 151 1.13 2.37 -1.63
N THR A 152 0.52 2.98 -0.61
CA THR A 152 -0.94 3.01 -0.47
C THR A 152 -1.42 4.31 0.18
N ASP A 153 -2.63 4.76 -0.15
CA ASP A 153 -3.32 5.83 0.57
C ASP A 153 -4.31 5.30 1.63
N SER A 154 -4.30 3.99 1.89
CA SER A 154 -5.23 3.32 2.80
C SER A 154 -4.57 2.91 4.11
N LYS A 155 -5.03 3.50 5.21
CA LYS A 155 -4.69 3.08 6.59
C LYS A 155 -5.04 1.61 6.84
N TYR A 156 -6.16 1.15 6.27
CA TYR A 156 -6.60 -0.24 6.40
C TYR A 156 -5.60 -1.20 5.74
N VAL A 157 -5.07 -0.86 4.56
CA VAL A 157 -4.02 -1.66 3.90
C VAL A 157 -2.76 -1.70 4.76
N ALA A 158 -2.27 -0.55 5.25
CA ALA A 158 -1.08 -0.51 6.10
C ALA A 158 -1.19 -1.40 7.35
N LEU A 159 -2.34 -1.35 8.03
CA LEU A 159 -2.60 -2.19 9.22
C LEU A 159 -2.67 -3.69 8.88
N ASN A 160 -3.26 -4.06 7.74
CA ASN A 160 -3.32 -5.46 7.34
C ASN A 160 -1.98 -5.98 6.82
N MET A 161 -1.20 -5.17 6.11
CA MET A 161 0.15 -5.55 5.68
C MET A 161 1.06 -5.88 6.86
N ARG A 162 0.87 -5.19 8.00
CA ARG A 162 1.56 -5.53 9.25
C ARG A 162 1.25 -6.95 9.76
N ILE A 163 0.02 -7.42 9.57
CA ILE A 163 -0.42 -8.75 10.02
C ILE A 163 0.01 -9.82 9.01
N MET A 164 -0.17 -9.53 7.72
CA MET A 164 0.00 -10.50 6.63
C MET A 164 1.45 -10.69 6.20
N THR A 165 2.33 -9.74 6.52
CA THR A 165 3.74 -9.75 6.12
C THR A 165 4.66 -9.44 7.29
N ARG A 166 5.96 -9.59 7.07
CA ARG A 166 6.99 -9.04 7.98
C ARG A 166 7.32 -7.63 7.50
N LEU A 167 6.62 -6.65 8.08
CA LEU A 167 6.66 -5.24 7.69
C LEU A 167 7.79 -4.49 8.42
N GLY A 168 8.31 -3.43 7.79
CA GLY A 168 9.09 -2.40 8.48
C GLY A 168 10.60 -2.59 8.40
N ALA A 169 11.28 -2.27 9.50
CA ALA A 169 12.74 -2.24 9.59
C ALA A 169 13.43 -3.54 9.13
N VAL A 170 12.80 -4.70 9.31
CA VAL A 170 13.32 -6.00 8.87
C VAL A 170 13.52 -6.07 7.35
N ALA A 171 12.60 -5.52 6.57
CA ALA A 171 12.66 -5.51 5.12
C ALA A 171 13.67 -4.49 4.61
N VAL A 172 13.72 -3.30 5.22
CA VAL A 172 14.72 -2.26 4.90
C VAL A 172 16.14 -2.77 5.16
N LYS A 173 16.36 -3.42 6.31
CA LYS A 173 17.66 -4.03 6.64
C LYS A 173 18.05 -5.12 5.64
N ARG A 174 17.09 -5.94 5.20
CA ARG A 174 17.35 -7.02 4.22
C ARG A 174 17.71 -6.46 2.84
N LEU A 175 17.06 -5.40 2.41
CA LEU A 175 17.36 -4.73 1.14
C LEU A 175 18.76 -4.10 1.15
N GLY A 176 19.10 -3.44 2.25
CA GLY A 176 20.32 -2.65 2.34
C GLY A 176 20.27 -1.40 1.45
N ASN A 177 21.45 -0.84 1.17
CA ASN A 177 21.60 0.46 0.50
C ASN A 177 22.04 0.36 -0.96
N ASP A 178 22.23 -0.85 -1.50
CA ASP A 178 22.59 -1.04 -2.91
C ASP A 178 21.40 -0.59 -3.81
N PRO A 179 21.57 0.44 -4.65
CA PRO A 179 20.51 0.89 -5.54
C PRO A 179 20.13 -0.14 -6.61
N ASN A 180 20.98 -1.15 -6.85
CA ASN A 180 20.73 -2.21 -7.83
C ASN A 180 20.10 -3.47 -7.19
N ALA A 181 19.84 -3.47 -5.89
CA ALA A 181 19.22 -4.60 -5.22
C ALA A 181 17.86 -4.93 -5.84
N GLU A 182 17.50 -6.21 -5.92
CA GLU A 182 16.20 -6.67 -6.42
C GLU A 182 15.11 -6.46 -5.35
N TRP A 183 14.00 -5.84 -5.73
CA TRP A 183 12.81 -5.70 -4.90
C TRP A 183 11.56 -5.45 -5.73
N ASN A 184 10.40 -5.78 -5.16
CA ASN A 184 9.10 -5.63 -5.80
C ASN A 184 8.47 -4.26 -5.50
N ARG A 185 7.87 -3.63 -6.52
CA ARG A 185 7.16 -2.36 -6.45
C ARG A 185 5.66 -2.58 -6.53
N GLY A 186 4.93 -2.20 -5.50
CA GLY A 186 3.46 -2.17 -5.49
C GLY A 186 2.94 -0.74 -5.33
N VAL A 187 1.96 -0.34 -6.14
CA VAL A 187 1.27 0.95 -6.00
C VAL A 187 -0.22 0.68 -5.91
N HIS A 188 -0.84 1.21 -4.86
CA HIS A 188 -2.26 1.11 -4.57
C HIS A 188 -2.82 2.50 -4.26
N SER A 189 -4.04 2.77 -4.71
CA SER A 189 -4.84 3.89 -4.24
C SER A 189 -6.30 3.47 -4.21
N LEU A 190 -7.03 3.90 -3.18
CA LEU A 190 -8.48 3.72 -3.09
C LEU A 190 -9.23 4.46 -4.20
N LEU A 191 -8.60 5.44 -4.87
CA LEU A 191 -9.24 6.37 -5.80
C LEU A 191 -10.55 6.93 -5.18
N ASP A 192 -11.68 6.76 -5.86
CA ASP A 192 -13.02 7.20 -5.45
C ASP A 192 -14.00 6.03 -5.20
N VAL A 193 -13.55 4.77 -5.37
CA VAL A 193 -14.40 3.56 -5.29
C VAL A 193 -15.62 3.64 -6.23
N ASN A 194 -15.50 4.36 -7.35
CA ASN A 194 -16.56 4.48 -8.35
C ASN A 194 -16.65 3.18 -9.19
N PRO A 195 -17.79 2.45 -9.17
CA PRO A 195 -17.95 1.21 -9.91
C PRO A 195 -17.82 1.38 -11.43
N GLU A 196 -18.11 2.56 -11.97
CA GLU A 196 -18.00 2.87 -13.41
C GLU A 196 -16.54 3.05 -13.88
N ARG A 197 -15.62 3.22 -12.93
CA ARG A 197 -14.18 3.39 -13.18
C ARG A 197 -13.37 2.14 -12.83
N ARG A 198 -14.03 1.00 -12.60
CA ARG A 198 -13.35 -0.28 -12.41
C ARG A 198 -12.68 -0.69 -13.72
N PHE A 199 -11.39 -0.95 -13.63
CA PHE A 199 -10.58 -1.47 -14.70
C PHE A 199 -9.57 -2.42 -14.12
#